data_AF-A0A418B243-F1
#
_entry.id   AF-A0A418B243-F1
#
_cell.length_a   1.000
_cell.length_b   1.000
_cell.length_c   1.000
_cell.angle_alpha   90.00
_cell.angle_beta   90.00
_cell.angle_gamma   90.00
#
_symmetry.space_group_name_H-M   'P 1'
#
loop_
_entity.id
_entity.type
_entity.pdbx_description
1 polymer ?
#
loop_
_entity_poly.entity_id
_entity_poly.type
_entity_poly.pdbx_seq_one_letter_code
_entity_poly.pdbx_strand_id
1 'polypeptide(L)'
;MGSEQNAVEDANLALAKETLKAHESILTIKKDIATLGVAHEEALALLCQVQNAKLRHKTRDTFVKNLEAIYQLEQSYNQELQEAMVASATAAVRKTLSAGKKEVKAEAFQLALDILSEKAIDETKPDAVAAAFGKELRAFAEHLEAQQGTVVKLTEAEQKELEAGLDAFFKKIEVHAEVKAPTEVKVELL
;
A
#
# COMPACT_ATOMS: atom_id res chain seq x y z
N MET A 1 -39.34 54.76 -72.14
CA MET A 1 -37.93 54.77 -71.66
C MET A 1 -37.83 54.83 -70.13
N GLY A 2 -38.72 55.53 -69.40
CA GLY A 2 -38.62 55.61 -67.92
C GLY A 2 -39.08 54.39 -67.11
N SER A 3 -40.05 53.59 -67.58
CA SER A 3 -40.53 52.42 -66.80
C SER A 3 -39.55 51.25 -66.77
N GLU A 4 -38.81 51.04 -67.85
CA GLU A 4 -37.78 49.99 -67.93
C GLU A 4 -36.56 50.35 -67.10
N GLN A 5 -36.16 51.63 -67.08
CA GLN A 5 -35.09 52.11 -66.20
C GLN A 5 -35.47 51.95 -64.71
N ASN A 6 -36.68 52.32 -64.32
CA ASN A 6 -37.14 52.13 -62.94
C ASN A 6 -37.21 50.64 -62.54
N ALA A 7 -37.65 49.76 -63.43
CA ALA A 7 -37.69 48.31 -63.16
C ALA A 7 -36.28 47.71 -63.00
N VAL A 8 -35.30 48.20 -63.78
CA VAL A 8 -33.89 47.80 -63.65
C VAL A 8 -33.27 48.34 -62.36
N GLU A 9 -33.59 49.59 -61.98
CA GLU A 9 -33.13 50.18 -60.72
C GLU A 9 -33.71 49.47 -59.49
N ASP A 10 -35.00 49.12 -59.51
CA ASP A 10 -35.65 48.35 -58.45
C ASP A 10 -35.06 46.93 -58.33
N ALA A 11 -34.78 46.27 -59.46
CA ALA A 11 -34.10 44.97 -59.48
C ALA A 11 -32.68 45.06 -58.89
N ASN A 12 -31.93 46.11 -59.23
CA ASN A 12 -30.59 46.35 -58.68
C ASN A 12 -30.64 46.65 -57.17
N LEU A 13 -31.64 47.41 -56.71
CA LEU A 13 -31.87 47.67 -55.29
C LEU A 13 -32.24 46.41 -54.51
N ALA A 14 -33.06 45.53 -55.08
CA ALA A 14 -33.41 44.24 -54.49
C ALA A 14 -32.16 43.35 -54.35
N LEU A 15 -31.35 43.27 -55.41
CA LEU A 15 -30.10 42.52 -55.41
C LEU A 15 -29.07 43.10 -54.41
N ALA A 16 -28.97 44.42 -54.31
CA ALA A 16 -28.13 45.09 -53.31
C ALA A 16 -28.57 44.80 -51.86
N LYS A 17 -29.89 44.73 -51.60
CA LYS A 17 -30.42 44.38 -50.27
C LYS A 17 -30.17 42.90 -49.93
N GLU A 18 -30.34 42.01 -50.89
CA GLU A 18 -30.09 40.58 -50.70
C GLU A 18 -28.61 40.29 -50.45
N THR A 19 -27.72 40.92 -51.22
CA THR A 19 -26.26 40.83 -51.03
C THR A 19 -25.81 41.40 -49.68
N LEU A 20 -26.42 42.51 -49.23
CA LEU A 20 -26.18 43.07 -47.89
C LEU A 20 -26.57 42.07 -46.78
N LYS A 21 -27.78 41.49 -46.87
CA LYS A 21 -28.25 40.48 -45.92
C LYS A 21 -27.35 39.24 -45.89
N ALA A 22 -26.87 38.80 -47.04
CA ALA A 22 -25.90 37.71 -47.13
C ALA A 22 -24.58 38.07 -46.43
N HIS A 23 -24.09 39.30 -46.59
CA HIS A 23 -22.89 39.79 -45.91
C HIS A 23 -23.05 39.85 -44.39
N GLU A 24 -24.19 40.33 -43.89
CA GLU A 24 -24.50 40.35 -42.45
C GLU A 24 -24.53 38.92 -41.86
N SER A 25 -25.10 37.97 -42.60
CA SER A 25 -25.06 36.55 -42.22
C SER A 25 -23.64 36.02 -42.16
N ILE A 26 -22.78 36.34 -43.14
CA ILE A 26 -21.38 35.91 -43.15
C ILE A 26 -20.60 36.51 -41.96
N LEU A 27 -20.85 37.79 -41.64
CA LEU A 27 -20.22 38.43 -40.47
C LEU A 27 -20.66 37.76 -39.16
N THR A 28 -21.93 37.41 -39.04
CA THR A 28 -22.46 36.69 -37.88
C THR A 28 -21.80 35.32 -37.74
N ILE A 29 -21.72 34.55 -38.82
CA ILE A 29 -21.04 33.24 -38.84
C ILE A 29 -19.57 33.37 -38.45
N LYS A 30 -18.85 34.39 -38.93
CA LYS A 30 -17.46 34.63 -38.54
C LYS A 30 -17.31 34.90 -37.04
N LYS A 31 -18.23 35.66 -36.46
CA LYS A 31 -18.26 35.92 -35.02
C LYS A 31 -18.51 34.63 -34.24
N ASP A 32 -19.47 33.81 -34.67
CA ASP A 32 -19.78 32.54 -34.03
C ASP A 32 -18.57 31.57 -34.08
N ILE A 33 -17.88 31.49 -35.22
CA ILE A 33 -16.65 30.69 -35.37
C ILE A 33 -15.58 31.15 -34.37
N ALA A 34 -15.38 32.46 -34.21
CA ALA A 34 -14.41 32.97 -33.25
C ALA A 34 -14.78 32.59 -31.80
N THR A 35 -16.06 32.72 -31.43
CA THR A 35 -16.53 32.32 -30.09
C THR A 35 -16.41 30.81 -29.85
N LEU A 36 -16.66 29.99 -30.89
CA LEU A 36 -16.51 28.55 -30.82
C LEU A 36 -15.03 28.13 -30.68
N GLY A 37 -14.12 28.86 -31.32
CA GLY A 37 -12.67 28.68 -31.14
C GLY A 37 -12.24 28.87 -29.69
N VAL A 38 -12.66 29.96 -29.05
CA VAL A 38 -12.36 30.24 -27.63
C VAL A 38 -12.93 29.15 -26.72
N ALA A 39 -14.20 28.78 -26.91
CA ALA A 39 -14.82 27.71 -26.13
C ALA A 39 -14.11 26.36 -26.31
N HIS A 40 -13.58 26.08 -27.50
CA HIS A 40 -12.83 24.86 -27.78
C HIS A 40 -11.47 24.85 -27.06
N GLU A 41 -10.74 25.96 -27.06
CA GLU A 41 -9.48 26.10 -26.32
C GLU A 41 -9.68 25.90 -24.82
N GLU A 42 -10.73 26.51 -24.24
CA GLU A 42 -11.09 26.33 -22.83
C GLU A 42 -11.45 24.88 -22.50
N ALA A 43 -12.23 24.22 -23.37
CA ALA A 43 -12.59 22.82 -23.21
C ALA A 43 -11.36 21.89 -23.24
N LEU A 44 -10.41 22.14 -24.16
CA LEU A 44 -9.16 21.38 -24.24
C LEU A 44 -8.29 21.59 -22.99
N ALA A 45 -8.18 22.84 -22.51
CA ALA A 45 -7.44 23.15 -21.29
C ALA A 45 -8.03 22.41 -20.07
N LEU A 46 -9.36 22.42 -19.93
CA LEU A 46 -10.05 21.70 -18.87
C LEU A 46 -9.86 20.19 -18.99
N LEU A 47 -9.94 19.63 -20.21
CA LEU A 47 -9.71 18.20 -20.45
C LEU A 47 -8.31 17.79 -20.01
N CYS A 48 -7.28 18.57 -20.38
CA CYS A 48 -5.91 18.34 -19.95
C CYS A 48 -5.77 18.36 -18.41
N GLN A 49 -6.41 19.31 -17.72
CA GLN A 49 -6.41 19.38 -16.26
C GLN A 49 -7.07 18.14 -15.62
N VAL A 50 -8.25 17.74 -16.12
CA VAL A 50 -8.98 16.58 -15.61
C VAL A 50 -8.21 15.28 -15.83
N GLN A 51 -7.60 15.10 -17.01
CA GLN A 51 -6.78 13.91 -17.28
C GLN A 51 -5.54 13.87 -16.40
N ASN A 52 -4.87 15.00 -16.18
CA ASN A 52 -3.73 15.08 -15.25
C ASN A 52 -4.13 14.74 -13.82
N ALA A 53 -5.27 15.26 -13.35
CA ALA A 53 -5.80 14.92 -12.03
C ALA A 53 -6.14 13.43 -11.92
N LYS A 54 -6.79 12.86 -12.94
CA LYS A 54 -7.12 11.44 -12.99
C LYS A 54 -5.88 10.54 -12.97
N LEU A 55 -4.83 10.91 -13.70
CA LEU A 55 -3.54 10.21 -13.68
C LEU A 55 -2.92 10.26 -12.28
N ARG A 56 -2.88 11.44 -11.65
CA ARG A 56 -2.37 11.59 -10.27
C ARG A 56 -3.13 10.73 -9.27
N HIS A 57 -4.47 10.71 -9.35
CA HIS A 57 -5.28 9.86 -8.48
C HIS A 57 -5.00 8.37 -8.72
N LYS A 58 -4.96 7.93 -9.97
CA LYS A 58 -4.64 6.53 -10.30
C LYS A 58 -3.27 6.12 -9.77
N THR A 59 -2.25 6.94 -9.98
CA THR A 59 -0.89 6.70 -9.49
C THR A 59 -0.85 6.65 -7.97
N ARG A 60 -1.52 7.59 -7.29
CA ARG A 60 -1.61 7.60 -5.83
C ARG A 60 -2.30 6.34 -5.31
N ASP A 61 -3.42 5.95 -5.90
CA ASP A 61 -4.18 4.77 -5.45
C ASP A 61 -3.35 3.48 -5.63
N THR A 62 -2.54 3.38 -6.68
CA THR A 62 -1.55 2.29 -6.83
C THR A 62 -0.51 2.33 -5.71
N PHE A 63 0.09 3.49 -5.40
CA PHE A 63 1.06 3.59 -4.31
C PHE A 63 0.45 3.23 -2.95
N VAL A 64 -0.77 3.69 -2.66
CA VAL A 64 -1.47 3.37 -1.41
C VAL A 64 -1.72 1.86 -1.30
N LYS A 65 -2.18 1.21 -2.38
CA LYS A 65 -2.34 -0.26 -2.40
C LYS A 65 -1.03 -0.99 -2.16
N ASN A 66 0.06 -0.53 -2.76
CA ASN A 66 1.37 -1.16 -2.59
C ASN A 66 1.88 -1.00 -1.15
N LEU A 67 1.74 0.20 -0.56
CA LEU A 67 2.12 0.45 0.84
C LEU A 67 1.29 -0.38 1.82
N GLU A 68 -0.02 -0.49 1.60
CA GLU A 68 -0.90 -1.34 2.41
C GLU A 68 -0.52 -2.82 2.31
N ALA A 69 -0.15 -3.29 1.12
CA ALA A 69 0.31 -4.65 0.94
C ALA A 69 1.63 -4.93 1.67
N ILE A 70 2.59 -3.99 1.64
CA ILE A 70 3.85 -4.08 2.40
C ILE A 70 3.53 -4.12 3.90
N TYR A 71 2.69 -3.21 4.38
CA TYR A 71 2.29 -3.15 5.79
C TYR A 71 1.69 -4.47 6.29
N GLN A 72 0.78 -5.08 5.51
CA GLN A 72 0.21 -6.38 5.86
C GLN A 72 1.25 -7.50 5.89
N LEU A 73 2.23 -7.47 4.98
CA LEU A 73 3.31 -8.45 4.92
C LEU A 73 4.25 -8.31 6.13
N GLU A 74 4.61 -7.08 6.50
CA GLU A 74 5.41 -6.81 7.71
C GLU A 74 4.65 -7.25 8.97
N GLN A 75 3.35 -7.01 9.02
CA GLN A 75 2.52 -7.45 10.14
C GLN A 75 2.48 -8.97 10.25
N SER A 76 2.35 -9.70 9.14
CA SER A 76 2.36 -11.18 9.18
C SER A 76 3.71 -11.72 9.62
N TYR A 77 4.83 -11.18 9.12
CA TYR A 77 6.16 -11.61 9.56
C TYR A 77 6.43 -11.30 11.03
N ASN A 78 5.97 -10.15 11.53
CA ASN A 78 6.08 -9.84 12.95
C ASN A 78 5.27 -10.82 13.82
N GLN A 79 4.09 -11.25 13.35
CA GLN A 79 3.29 -12.27 14.05
C GLN A 79 4.01 -13.61 14.05
N GLU A 80 4.49 -14.07 12.89
CA GLU A 80 5.26 -15.33 12.78
C GLU A 80 6.50 -15.32 13.67
N LEU A 81 7.22 -14.19 13.73
CA LEU A 81 8.38 -14.02 14.61
C LEU A 81 7.99 -14.10 16.10
N GLN A 82 6.90 -13.44 16.49
CA GLN A 82 6.39 -13.50 17.87
C GLN A 82 5.95 -14.92 18.24
N GLU A 83 5.25 -15.62 17.35
CA GLU A 83 4.84 -17.01 17.54
C GLU A 83 6.05 -17.94 17.70
N ALA A 84 7.05 -17.80 16.82
CA ALA A 84 8.29 -18.58 16.90
C ALA A 84 9.06 -18.30 18.20
N MET A 85 9.15 -17.03 18.61
CA MET A 85 9.79 -16.62 19.87
C MET A 85 9.09 -17.24 21.08
N VAL A 86 7.75 -17.14 21.14
CA VAL A 86 6.96 -17.72 22.24
C VAL A 86 7.04 -19.24 22.24
N ALA A 87 6.98 -19.89 21.08
CA ALA A 87 7.09 -21.34 20.97
C ALA A 87 8.47 -21.84 21.45
N SER A 88 9.54 -21.16 21.04
CA SER A 88 10.92 -21.45 21.47
C SER A 88 11.08 -21.29 22.98
N ALA A 89 10.64 -20.15 23.53
CA ALA A 89 10.67 -19.89 24.96
C ALA A 89 9.85 -20.94 25.74
N THR A 90 8.67 -21.30 25.23
CA THR A 90 7.81 -22.34 25.84
C THR A 90 8.50 -23.70 25.86
N ALA A 91 9.17 -24.10 24.78
CA ALA A 91 9.91 -25.35 24.70
C ALA A 91 11.10 -25.36 25.68
N ALA A 92 11.85 -24.27 25.77
CA ALA A 92 12.97 -24.11 26.69
C ALA A 92 12.51 -24.14 28.16
N VAL A 93 11.46 -23.38 28.50
CA VAL A 93 10.85 -23.39 29.84
C VAL A 93 10.32 -24.78 30.19
N ARG A 94 9.66 -25.48 29.26
CA ARG A 94 9.20 -26.86 29.50
C ARG A 94 10.36 -27.83 29.76
N LYS A 95 11.46 -27.69 29.03
CA LYS A 95 12.67 -28.50 29.23
C LYS A 95 13.33 -28.21 30.59
N THR A 96 13.48 -26.95 30.95
CA THR A 96 14.07 -26.55 32.24
C THR A 96 13.18 -26.95 33.41
N LEU A 97 11.86 -26.77 33.30
CA LEU A 97 10.91 -27.16 34.34
C LEU A 97 10.86 -28.68 34.49
N SER A 98 10.90 -29.46 33.39
CA SER A 98 10.93 -30.93 33.46
C SER A 98 12.23 -31.50 34.04
N ALA A 99 13.37 -30.87 33.77
CA ALA A 99 14.68 -31.25 34.35
C ALA A 99 14.95 -30.63 35.73
N GLY A 100 14.13 -29.67 36.17
CA GLY A 100 14.37 -28.87 37.37
C GLY A 100 14.19 -29.60 38.70
N LYS A 101 14.68 -28.95 39.78
CA LYS A 101 14.55 -29.41 41.17
C LYS A 101 13.09 -29.59 41.58
N LYS A 102 12.81 -30.57 42.43
CA LYS A 102 11.44 -30.89 42.92
C LYS A 102 10.76 -29.69 43.58
N GLU A 103 11.51 -28.84 44.27
CA GLU A 103 11.00 -27.66 44.98
C GLU A 103 10.36 -26.65 44.02
N VAL A 104 11.07 -26.30 42.94
CA VAL A 104 10.57 -25.36 41.91
C VAL A 104 9.32 -25.89 41.20
N LYS A 105 9.25 -27.21 40.98
CA LYS A 105 8.06 -27.87 40.42
C LYS A 105 6.87 -27.83 41.38
N ALA A 106 7.12 -28.04 42.67
CA ALA A 106 6.07 -28.01 43.69
C ALA A 106 5.53 -26.59 43.86
N GLU A 107 6.40 -25.57 43.89
CA GLU A 107 6.01 -24.16 43.96
C GLU A 107 5.20 -23.72 42.74
N ALA A 108 5.66 -24.07 41.53
CA ALA A 108 4.93 -23.76 40.29
C ALA A 108 3.57 -24.48 40.23
N PHE A 109 3.49 -25.72 40.70
CA PHE A 109 2.23 -26.48 40.76
C PHE A 109 1.27 -25.89 41.79
N GLN A 110 1.77 -25.48 42.96
CA GLN A 110 0.98 -24.85 44.01
C GLN A 110 0.41 -23.50 43.53
N LEU A 111 1.23 -22.69 42.86
CA LEU A 111 0.81 -21.43 42.25
C LEU A 111 -0.30 -21.64 41.22
N ALA A 112 -0.15 -22.63 40.33
CA ALA A 112 -1.17 -22.99 39.34
C ALA A 112 -2.49 -23.43 39.99
N LEU A 113 -2.41 -24.17 41.11
CA LEU A 113 -3.57 -24.60 41.89
C LEU A 113 -4.26 -23.42 42.59
N ASP A 114 -3.49 -22.48 43.13
CA ASP A 114 -4.00 -21.27 43.76
C ASP A 114 -4.68 -20.33 42.74
N ILE A 115 -4.12 -20.22 41.51
CA ILE A 115 -4.77 -19.53 40.37
C ILE A 115 -6.09 -20.21 39.99
N LEU A 116 -6.09 -21.53 39.79
CA LEU A 116 -7.28 -22.29 39.41
C LEU A 116 -8.38 -22.29 40.48
N SER A 117 -8.01 -22.07 41.74
CA SER A 117 -8.93 -21.98 42.86
C SER A 117 -9.37 -20.55 43.19
N GLU A 118 -9.07 -19.58 42.30
CA GLU A 118 -9.43 -18.16 42.44
C GLU A 118 -9.00 -17.54 43.78
N LYS A 119 -7.95 -18.07 44.40
CA LYS A 119 -7.39 -17.43 45.60
C LYS A 119 -6.73 -16.12 45.20
N ALA A 120 -6.75 -15.14 46.11
CA ALA A 120 -6.00 -13.90 45.93
C ALA A 120 -4.51 -14.24 45.81
N ILE A 121 -3.99 -14.13 44.59
CA ILE A 121 -2.57 -14.32 44.30
C ILE A 121 -1.86 -13.06 44.77
N ASP A 122 -0.82 -13.26 45.57
CA ASP A 122 0.06 -12.18 45.97
C ASP A 122 0.99 -11.83 44.79
N GLU A 123 0.62 -10.81 44.01
CA GLU A 123 1.39 -10.31 42.85
C GLU A 123 2.81 -9.86 43.22
N THR A 124 3.10 -9.67 44.52
CA THR A 124 4.45 -9.34 44.99
C THR A 124 5.38 -10.54 45.07
N LYS A 125 4.85 -11.77 44.99
CA LYS A 125 5.66 -12.99 44.99
C LYS A 125 6.15 -13.33 43.56
N PRO A 126 7.44 -13.67 43.40
CA PRO A 126 8.00 -13.97 42.10
C PRO A 126 7.41 -15.26 41.53
N ASP A 127 6.74 -15.18 40.39
CA ASP A 127 6.34 -16.34 39.60
C ASP A 127 7.59 -16.93 38.92
N ALA A 128 8.00 -18.12 39.39
CA ALA A 128 9.16 -18.84 38.88
C ALA A 128 9.04 -19.21 37.40
N VAL A 129 7.82 -19.43 36.89
CA VAL A 129 7.56 -19.74 35.48
C VAL A 129 7.66 -18.46 34.65
N ALA A 130 7.03 -17.37 35.08
CA ALA A 130 7.17 -16.07 34.42
C ALA A 130 8.62 -15.58 34.38
N ALA A 131 9.38 -15.77 35.46
CA ALA A 131 10.81 -15.46 35.52
C ALA A 131 11.62 -16.30 34.53
N ALA A 132 11.28 -17.59 34.36
CA ALA A 132 11.92 -18.46 33.37
C ALA A 132 11.62 -18.00 31.94
N PHE A 133 10.37 -17.65 31.61
CA PHE A 133 10.02 -17.06 30.33
C PHE A 133 10.78 -15.75 30.07
N GLY A 134 10.81 -14.82 31.03
CA GLY A 134 11.53 -13.56 30.90
C GLY A 134 13.04 -13.73 30.67
N LYS A 135 13.64 -14.80 31.21
CA LYS A 135 15.05 -15.14 30.96
C LYS A 135 15.26 -15.66 29.54
N GLU A 136 14.43 -16.59 29.07
CA GLU A 136 14.55 -17.15 27.71
C GLU A 136 14.24 -16.11 26.63
N LEU A 137 13.28 -15.21 26.87
CA LEU A 137 12.98 -14.10 25.97
C LEU A 137 14.14 -13.09 25.88
N ARG A 138 14.80 -12.77 27.01
CA ARG A 138 16.03 -11.96 26.98
C ARG A 138 17.16 -12.67 26.24
N ALA A 139 17.36 -13.96 26.48
CA ALA A 139 18.39 -14.73 25.78
C ALA A 139 18.14 -14.79 24.27
N PHE A 140 16.87 -14.87 23.85
CA PHE A 140 16.49 -14.77 22.45
C PHE A 140 16.83 -13.40 21.85
N ALA A 141 16.53 -12.31 22.57
CA ALA A 141 16.92 -10.96 22.16
C ALA A 141 18.44 -10.79 22.07
N GLU A 142 19.20 -11.24 23.08
CA GLU A 142 20.67 -11.22 23.08
C GLU A 142 21.25 -12.05 21.92
N HIS A 143 20.63 -13.18 21.57
CA HIS A 143 21.04 -13.99 20.43
C HIS A 143 20.79 -13.28 19.09
N LEU A 144 19.65 -12.60 18.95
CA LEU A 144 19.36 -11.77 17.78
C LEU A 144 20.33 -10.59 17.65
N GLU A 145 20.64 -9.91 18.76
CA GLU A 145 21.66 -8.85 18.82
C GLU A 145 23.05 -9.38 18.47
N ALA A 146 23.42 -10.56 18.94
CA ALA A 146 24.70 -11.19 18.60
C ALA A 146 24.79 -11.58 17.11
N GLN A 147 23.67 -11.84 16.46
CA GLN A 147 23.60 -12.12 15.03
C GLN A 147 23.52 -10.84 14.18
N GLN A 148 23.40 -9.66 14.78
CA GLN A 148 23.39 -8.40 14.06
C GLN A 148 24.66 -8.23 13.21
N GLY A 149 24.48 -7.90 11.94
CA GLY A 149 25.56 -7.72 10.98
C GLY A 149 26.16 -9.03 10.44
N THR A 150 25.71 -10.19 10.92
CA THR A 150 26.13 -11.48 10.34
C THR A 150 25.41 -11.76 9.03
N VAL A 151 26.12 -12.42 8.11
CA VAL A 151 25.60 -12.80 6.80
C VAL A 151 25.14 -14.25 6.85
N VAL A 152 23.84 -14.46 6.69
CA VAL A 152 23.23 -15.79 6.63
C VAL A 152 23.09 -16.18 5.16
N LYS A 153 23.69 -17.31 4.79
CA LYS A 153 23.51 -17.90 3.47
C LYS A 153 22.20 -18.66 3.44
N LEU A 154 21.32 -18.30 2.51
CA LEU A 154 20.08 -19.04 2.30
C LEU A 154 20.38 -20.29 1.49
N THR A 155 19.84 -21.42 1.93
CA THR A 155 19.85 -22.67 1.16
C THR A 155 18.99 -22.53 -0.10
N GLU A 156 19.20 -23.38 -1.10
CA GLU A 156 18.41 -23.35 -2.34
C GLU A 156 16.91 -23.55 -2.11
N ALA A 157 16.54 -24.30 -1.06
CA ALA A 157 15.15 -24.50 -0.69
C ALA A 157 14.53 -23.21 -0.14
N GLU A 158 15.23 -22.52 0.77
CA GLU A 158 14.79 -21.25 1.35
C GLU A 158 14.73 -20.14 0.30
N GLN A 159 15.67 -20.13 -0.66
CA GLN A 159 15.64 -19.19 -1.79
C GLN A 159 14.38 -19.39 -2.64
N LYS A 160 14.02 -20.64 -2.98
CA LYS A 160 12.81 -20.93 -3.77
C LYS A 160 11.52 -20.56 -3.05
N GLU A 161 11.47 -20.78 -1.74
CA GLU A 161 10.31 -20.40 -0.93
C GLU A 161 10.16 -18.87 -0.87
N LEU A 162 11.28 -18.16 -0.70
CA LEU A 162 11.31 -16.70 -0.73
C LEU A 162 10.95 -16.13 -2.12
N GLU A 163 11.44 -16.74 -3.20
CA GLU A 163 11.04 -16.38 -4.57
C GLU A 163 9.54 -16.58 -4.80
N ALA A 164 8.99 -17.71 -4.37
CA ALA A 164 7.55 -17.97 -4.49
C ALA A 164 6.71 -16.95 -3.69
N GLY A 165 7.19 -16.55 -2.51
CA GLY A 165 6.57 -15.51 -1.69
C GLY A 165 6.64 -14.12 -2.36
N LEU A 166 7.80 -13.76 -2.91
CA LEU A 166 8.00 -12.51 -3.66
C LEU A 166 7.14 -12.47 -4.92
N ASP A 167 7.07 -13.56 -5.68
CA ASP A 167 6.22 -13.66 -6.87
C ASP A 167 4.74 -13.54 -6.53
N ALA A 168 4.29 -14.19 -5.45
CA ALA A 168 2.93 -14.06 -4.96
C ALA A 168 2.62 -12.62 -4.52
N PHE A 169 3.57 -11.95 -3.86
CA PHE A 169 3.47 -10.56 -3.46
C PHE A 169 3.37 -9.63 -4.68
N PHE A 170 4.29 -9.75 -5.64
CA PHE A 170 4.29 -8.97 -6.88
C PHE A 170 3.00 -9.18 -7.70
N LYS A 171 2.48 -10.40 -7.72
CA LYS A 171 1.19 -10.71 -8.33
C LYS A 171 0.02 -10.03 -7.60
N LYS A 172 0.04 -9.95 -6.27
CA LYS A 172 -0.99 -9.28 -5.47
C LYS A 172 -1.01 -7.76 -5.70
N ILE A 173 0.14 -7.15 -5.94
CA ILE A 173 0.26 -5.70 -6.20
C ILE A 173 0.24 -5.32 -7.69
N GLU A 174 0.00 -6.29 -8.59
CA GLU A 174 -0.02 -6.10 -10.05
C GLU A 174 1.27 -5.46 -10.60
N VAL A 175 2.41 -5.72 -9.96
CA VAL A 175 3.72 -5.25 -10.41
C VAL A 175 4.46 -6.43 -11.04
N HIS A 176 4.85 -6.28 -12.30
CA HIS A 176 5.73 -7.24 -12.97
C HIS A 176 7.18 -6.83 -12.76
N ALA A 177 7.81 -7.37 -11.72
CA ALA A 177 9.24 -7.22 -11.47
C ALA A 177 9.88 -8.61 -11.45
N GLU A 178 10.91 -8.82 -12.26
CA GLU A 178 11.75 -10.03 -12.19
C GLU A 178 12.79 -9.83 -11.09
N VAL A 179 12.39 -10.10 -9.84
CA VAL A 179 13.29 -10.04 -8.68
C VAL A 179 13.63 -11.46 -8.27
N LYS A 180 14.91 -11.81 -8.33
CA LYS A 180 15.41 -13.08 -7.79
C LYS A 180 15.60 -12.95 -6.28
N ALA A 181 15.36 -14.03 -5.53
CA ALA A 181 15.66 -14.00 -4.11
C ALA A 181 17.16 -13.80 -3.89
N PRO A 182 17.55 -13.02 -2.88
CA PRO A 182 18.94 -12.90 -2.50
C PRO A 182 19.50 -14.26 -2.06
N THR A 183 20.77 -14.51 -2.38
CA THR A 183 21.47 -15.72 -1.93
C THR A 183 21.97 -15.61 -0.49
N GLU A 184 22.12 -14.38 0.00
CA GLU A 184 22.65 -14.06 1.32
C GLU A 184 21.84 -12.90 1.91
N VAL A 185 21.51 -12.99 3.20
CA VAL A 185 20.82 -11.93 3.94
C VAL A 185 21.72 -11.49 5.08
N LYS A 186 21.98 -10.19 5.16
CA LYS A 186 22.63 -9.59 6.32
C LYS A 186 21.56 -9.31 7.36
N VAL A 187 21.72 -9.86 8.56
CA VAL A 187 20.77 -9.64 9.65
C VAL A 187 20.94 -8.21 10.14
N GLU A 188 19.90 -7.40 9.95
CA GLU A 188 19.82 -6.04 10.49
C GLU A 188 18.62 -5.97 11.44
N LEU A 189 18.87 -5.54 12.67
CA LEU A 189 17.83 -5.23 13.63
C LEU A 189 17.33 -3.82 13.33
N LEU A 190 16.01 -3.69 13.13
CA LEU A 190 15.30 -2.42 12.94
C LEU A 190 15.18 -1.65 14.27
#